data_AF-A0A373BQ14-F1
#
_entry.id   AF-A0A373BQ14-F1
#
_cell.length_a   1.000
_cell.length_b   1.000
_cell.length_c   1.000
_cell.angle_alpha   90.00
_cell.angle_beta   90.00
_cell.angle_gamma   90.00
#
_symmetry.space_group_name_H-M   'P 1'
#
loop_
_entity.id
_entity.type
_entity.pdbx_description
1 polymer ?
#
loop_
_entity_poly.entity_id
_entity_poly.type
_entity_poly.pdbx_seq_one_letter_code
_entity_poly.pdbx_strand_id
1 'polypeptide(L)'
;MRKTALPTDRLSETARQKLSRFEAWLLRNGKSYQTIRSYLYTARHFLSLYPEITHDNLMLYKCYLIDRYKPNTVNLRIRAMNCFMEFLELPDSRVLMVRLQQKPFLENVCAQKSPAQYKLA
;
A
#
# COMPACT_ATOMS: atom_id res chain seq x y z
N MET A 1 -13.00 -8.14 13.78
CA MET A 1 -11.78 -7.97 12.95
C MET A 1 -10.65 -8.78 13.58
N ARG A 2 -10.32 -9.95 13.04
CA ARG A 2 -9.21 -10.75 13.58
C ARG A 2 -7.89 -10.06 13.22
N LYS A 3 -7.21 -9.50 14.22
CA LYS A 3 -5.78 -9.20 14.12
C LYS A 3 -5.05 -10.54 14.23
N THR A 4 -5.04 -11.33 13.16
CA THR A 4 -4.07 -12.43 13.07
C THR A 4 -2.70 -11.78 12.98
N ALA A 5 -2.01 -11.70 14.12
CA ALA A 5 -0.57 -11.57 14.14
C ALA A 5 -0.05 -12.73 13.29
N LEU A 6 0.45 -12.43 12.10
CA LEU A 6 1.09 -13.43 11.27
C LEU A 6 2.26 -13.99 12.07
N PRO A 7 2.47 -15.31 12.06
CA PRO A 7 3.65 -15.90 12.67
C PRO A 7 4.86 -15.39 11.88
N THR A 8 5.49 -14.32 12.37
CA THR A 8 6.78 -13.80 11.90
C THR A 8 7.93 -14.78 12.19
N ASP A 9 7.61 -15.99 12.63
CA ASP A 9 8.52 -16.88 13.35
C ASP A 9 9.52 -17.63 12.45
N ARG A 10 9.38 -17.56 11.12
CA ARG A 10 10.34 -18.22 10.20
C ARG A 10 10.74 -17.31 9.04
N LEU A 11 11.35 -16.18 9.36
CA LEU A 11 12.22 -15.50 8.39
C LEU A 11 13.54 -16.25 8.27
N SER A 12 14.03 -16.44 7.06
CA SER A 12 15.41 -16.91 6.86
C SER A 12 16.40 -15.91 7.45
N GLU A 13 17.59 -16.39 7.80
CA GLU A 13 18.65 -15.52 8.31
C GLU A 13 18.99 -14.41 7.31
N THR A 14 19.05 -14.76 6.02
CA THR A 14 19.22 -13.79 4.93
C THR A 14 18.12 -12.73 4.89
N ALA A 15 16.85 -13.10 5.15
CA ALA A 15 15.75 -12.14 5.19
C ALA A 15 15.87 -11.19 6.39
N ARG A 16 16.28 -11.70 7.57
CA ARG A 16 16.54 -10.85 8.74
C ARG A 16 17.66 -9.85 8.48
N GLN A 17 18.77 -10.30 7.89
CA GLN A 17 19.90 -9.43 7.53
C GLN A 17 19.50 -8.36 6.52
N LYS A 18 18.70 -8.72 5.49
CA LYS A 18 18.15 -7.74 4.53
C LYS A 18 17.32 -6.66 5.24
N LEU A 19 16.47 -7.04 6.19
CA LEU A 19 15.64 -6.08 6.96
C LEU A 19 16.49 -5.15 7.83
N SER A 20 17.51 -5.66 8.53
CA SER A 20 18.41 -4.84 9.34
C SER A 20 19.22 -3.85 8.48
N ARG A 21 19.71 -4.29 7.31
CA ARG A 21 20.41 -3.41 6.36
C ARG A 21 19.46 -2.35 5.77
N PHE A 22 18.22 -2.73 5.49
CA PHE A 22 17.20 -1.81 5.00
C PHE A 22 16.83 -0.75 6.05
N GLU A 23 16.66 -1.13 7.31
CA GLU A 23 16.44 -0.20 8.43
C GLU A 23 17.56 0.85 8.53
N ALA A 24 18.81 0.39 8.55
CA ALA A 24 19.96 1.27 8.60
C ALA A 24 20.04 2.20 7.38
N TRP A 25 19.68 1.71 6.20
CA TRP A 25 19.61 2.52 4.98
C TRP A 25 18.51 3.59 5.06
N LEU A 26 17.32 3.25 5.56
CA LEU A 26 16.23 4.22 5.74
C LEU A 26 16.58 5.33 6.74
N LEU A 27 17.27 4.97 7.83
CA LEU A 27 17.78 5.93 8.82
C LEU A 27 18.77 6.92 8.19
N ARG A 28 19.75 6.42 7.43
CA ARG A 28 20.72 7.26 6.71
C ARG A 28 20.06 8.19 5.68
N ASN A 29 18.95 7.75 5.07
CA ASN A 29 18.17 8.54 4.13
C ASN A 29 17.13 9.47 4.82
N GLY A 30 17.22 9.66 6.13
CA GLY A 30 16.41 10.64 6.87
C GLY A 30 14.92 10.30 6.94
N LYS A 31 14.52 9.03 6.76
CA LYS A 31 13.11 8.65 6.91
C LYS A 31 12.67 8.78 8.37
N SER A 32 11.46 9.27 8.59
CA SER A 32 10.89 9.36 9.94
C SER A 32 10.66 7.98 10.54
N TYR A 33 10.69 7.87 11.87
CA TYR A 33 10.47 6.62 12.60
C TYR A 33 9.17 5.91 12.18
N GLN A 34 8.07 6.66 12.03
CA GLN A 34 6.78 6.10 11.61
C GLN A 34 6.85 5.53 10.19
N THR A 35 7.59 6.19 9.29
CA THR A 35 7.81 5.71 7.92
C THR A 35 8.65 4.43 7.93
N ILE A 36 9.75 4.42 8.70
CA ILE A 36 10.63 3.25 8.86
C ILE A 36 9.84 2.04 9.34
N ARG A 37 9.04 2.21 10.40
CA ARG A 37 8.19 1.13 10.93
C ARG A 37 7.23 0.58 9.89
N SER A 38 6.56 1.46 9.14
CA SER A 38 5.63 1.08 8.09
C SER A 38 6.33 0.31 6.96
N TYR A 39 7.54 0.76 6.58
CA TYR A 39 8.30 0.16 5.49
C TYR A 39 8.87 -1.20 5.88
N LEU A 40 9.47 -1.31 7.07
CA LEU A 40 9.96 -2.58 7.61
C LEU A 40 8.84 -3.59 7.80
N TYR A 41 7.68 -3.16 8.29
CA TYR A 41 6.53 -4.04 8.41
C TYR A 41 6.10 -4.60 7.04
N THR A 42 6.05 -3.76 6.01
CA THR A 42 5.66 -4.18 4.67
C THR A 42 6.68 -5.13 4.04
N ALA A 43 7.98 -4.82 4.14
CA ALA A 43 9.05 -5.66 3.62
C ALA A 43 9.10 -7.02 4.35
N ARG A 44 8.99 -7.01 5.69
CA ARG A 44 8.92 -8.23 6.49
C ARG A 44 7.75 -9.12 6.09
N HIS A 45 6.59 -8.49 5.89
CA HIS A 45 5.39 -9.20 5.48
C HIS A 45 5.56 -9.85 4.10
N PHE A 46 6.13 -9.14 3.13
CA PHE A 46 6.46 -9.72 1.82
C PHE A 46 7.43 -10.91 1.94
N LEU A 47 8.55 -10.74 2.64
CA LEU A 47 9.57 -11.79 2.81
C LEU A 47 9.08 -13.00 3.62
N SER A 48 8.01 -12.85 4.41
CA SER A 48 7.36 -13.96 5.11
C SER A 48 6.44 -14.80 4.21
N LEU A 49 5.98 -14.22 3.09
CA LEU A 49 5.07 -14.88 2.15
C LEU A 49 5.83 -15.46 0.95
N TYR A 50 6.90 -14.80 0.52
CA TYR A 50 7.64 -15.15 -0.68
C TYR A 50 9.13 -15.35 -0.36
N PRO A 51 9.70 -16.54 -0.62
CA PRO A 51 11.12 -16.81 -0.36
C PRO A 51 12.04 -16.05 -1.32
N GLU A 52 11.55 -15.73 -2.51
CA GLU A 52 12.31 -15.06 -3.57
C GLU A 52 11.68 -13.72 -3.97
N ILE A 53 12.55 -12.78 -4.35
CA ILE A 53 12.15 -11.44 -4.79
C ILE A 53 12.10 -11.45 -6.31
N THR A 54 10.93 -11.74 -6.87
CA THR A 54 10.68 -11.79 -8.32
C THR A 54 9.54 -10.83 -8.68
N HIS A 55 9.48 -10.43 -9.95
CA HIS A 55 8.39 -9.60 -10.46
C HIS A 55 7.01 -10.24 -10.21
N ASP A 56 6.89 -11.56 -10.44
CA ASP A 56 5.64 -12.28 -10.24
C ASP A 56 5.21 -12.29 -8.78
N ASN A 57 6.14 -12.49 -7.85
CA ASN A 57 5.85 -12.41 -6.41
C ASN A 57 5.43 -10.99 -5.99
N LEU A 58 6.01 -9.95 -6.60
CA LEU A 58 5.58 -8.56 -6.37
C LEU A 58 4.15 -8.29 -6.88
N MET A 59 3.79 -8.85 -8.03
CA MET A 59 2.42 -8.74 -8.57
C MET A 59 1.41 -9.53 -7.73
N LEU A 60 1.75 -10.77 -7.32
CA LEU A 60 0.93 -11.55 -6.41
C LEU A 60 0.72 -10.82 -5.08
N TYR A 61 1.78 -10.19 -4.55
CA TYR A 61 1.66 -9.39 -3.34
C TYR A 61 0.76 -8.17 -3.53
N LYS A 62 0.85 -7.49 -4.67
CA LYS A 62 -0.06 -6.39 -5.01
C LYS A 62 -1.52 -6.84 -5.01
N CYS A 63 -1.83 -7.95 -5.68
CA CYS A 63 -3.19 -8.53 -5.70
C CYS A 63 -3.66 -8.86 -4.28
N TYR A 64 -2.82 -9.54 -3.49
CA TYR A 64 -3.10 -9.84 -2.08
C TYR A 64 -3.49 -8.59 -1.28
N LEU A 65 -2.80 -7.46 -1.52
CA LEU A 65 -3.08 -6.21 -0.85
C LEU A 65 -4.42 -5.59 -1.30
N ILE A 66 -4.70 -5.60 -2.60
CA ILE A 66 -5.93 -5.07 -3.18
C ILE A 66 -7.16 -5.79 -2.62
N ASP A 67 -7.08 -7.11 -2.48
CA ASP A 67 -8.19 -7.93 -2.00
C ASP A 67 -8.54 -7.68 -0.53
N ARG A 68 -7.61 -7.11 0.26
CA ARG A 68 -7.70 -7.04 1.73
C ARG A 68 -7.73 -5.63 2.31
N TYR A 69 -7.26 -4.64 1.57
CA TYR A 69 -7.06 -3.30 2.10
C TYR A 69 -7.67 -2.22 1.20
N LYS A 70 -8.08 -1.11 1.82
CA LYS A 70 -8.52 0.08 1.10
C LYS A 70 -7.39 0.63 0.23
N PRO A 71 -7.68 1.29 -0.91
CA PRO A 71 -6.65 1.73 -1.86
C PRO A 71 -5.55 2.60 -1.26
N ASN A 72 -5.87 3.47 -0.28
CA ASN A 72 -4.85 4.29 0.41
C ASN A 72 -3.82 3.43 1.14
N THR A 73 -4.28 2.38 1.83
CA THR A 73 -3.41 1.41 2.52
C THR A 73 -2.62 0.58 1.51
N VAL A 74 -3.23 0.18 0.40
CA VAL A 74 -2.53 -0.52 -0.69
C VAL A 74 -1.40 0.35 -1.24
N ASN A 75 -1.67 1.60 -1.56
CA ASN A 75 -0.67 2.52 -2.09
C ASN A 75 0.46 2.82 -1.09
N LEU A 76 0.17 2.91 0.21
CA LEU A 76 1.19 3.05 1.24
C LEU A 76 2.15 1.84 1.24
N ARG A 77 1.61 0.63 1.12
CA ARG A 77 2.42 -0.59 1.06
C ARG A 77 3.17 -0.76 -0.26
N ILE A 78 2.57 -0.35 -1.39
CA ILE A 78 3.26 -0.31 -2.68
C ILE A 78 4.46 0.65 -2.61
N ARG A 79 4.30 1.83 -2.01
CA ARG A 79 5.42 2.78 -1.80
C ARG A 79 6.53 2.17 -0.96
N ALA A 80 6.18 1.49 0.14
CA ALA A 80 7.15 0.77 0.97
C ALA A 80 7.89 -0.31 0.16
N MET A 81 7.19 -1.10 -0.66
CA MET A 81 7.80 -2.13 -1.51
C MET A 81 8.72 -1.53 -2.57
N ASN A 82 8.30 -0.46 -3.25
CA ASN A 82 9.14 0.19 -4.25
C ASN A 82 10.42 0.76 -3.63
N CYS A 83 10.33 1.34 -2.43
CA CYS A 83 11.51 1.79 -1.68
C CYS A 83 12.42 0.63 -1.27
N PHE A 84 11.84 -0.53 -0.93
CA PHE A 84 12.62 -1.73 -0.65
C PHE A 84 13.33 -2.26 -1.92
N MET A 85 12.67 -2.21 -3.09
CA MET A 85 13.31 -2.58 -4.36
C MET A 85 14.45 -1.62 -4.74
N GLU A 86 14.29 -0.33 -4.47
CA GLU A 86 15.36 0.66 -4.65
C GLU A 86 16.57 0.36 -3.76
N PHE A 87 16.34 0.01 -2.49
CA PHE A 87 17.41 -0.45 -1.58
C PHE A 87 18.13 -1.71 -2.09
N LEU A 88 17.41 -2.62 -2.76
CA LEU A 88 17.98 -3.84 -3.34
C LEU A 88 18.62 -3.61 -4.71
N GLU A 89 18.65 -2.37 -5.21
CA GLU A 89 19.18 -2.02 -6.53
C GLU A 89 18.41 -2.72 -7.67
N LEU A 90 17.11 -2.95 -7.47
CA LEU A 90 16.18 -3.53 -8.45
C LEU A 90 15.09 -2.52 -8.87
N PRO A 91 15.44 -1.32 -9.37
CA PRO A 91 14.47 -0.27 -9.66
C PRO A 91 13.49 -0.62 -10.79
N ASP A 92 13.87 -1.51 -11.71
CA ASP A 92 13.02 -1.95 -12.83
C ASP A 92 11.83 -2.80 -12.36
N SER A 93 11.88 -3.32 -11.12
CA SER A 93 10.80 -4.08 -10.50
C SER A 93 9.75 -3.19 -9.80
N ARG A 94 9.70 -1.89 -10.10
CA ARG A 94 8.76 -0.95 -9.47
C ARG A 94 7.31 -1.32 -9.78
N VAL A 95 6.52 -1.47 -8.72
CA VAL A 95 5.10 -1.78 -8.78
C VAL A 95 4.29 -0.49 -8.93
N LEU A 96 3.43 -0.42 -9.96
CA LEU A 96 2.54 0.73 -10.15
C LEU A 96 1.48 0.82 -9.04
N MET A 97 1.26 2.03 -8.53
CA MET A 97 0.21 2.34 -7.55
C MET A 97 -1.18 2.10 -8.14
N VAL A 98 -2.13 1.77 -7.27
CA VAL A 98 -3.55 1.64 -7.62
C VAL A 98 -4.15 3.04 -7.79
N ARG A 99 -4.72 3.31 -8.96
CA ARG A 99 -5.46 4.54 -9.22
C ARG A 99 -6.84 4.43 -8.59
N LEU A 100 -7.17 5.35 -7.69
CA LEU A 100 -8.56 5.59 -7.29
C LEU A 100 -9.19 6.44 -8.40
N GLN A 101 -10.16 5.89 -9.13
CA GLN A 101 -11.13 6.75 -9.80
C GLN A 101 -11.96 7.36 -8.67
N GLN A 102 -11.78 8.66 -8.41
CA GLN A 102 -12.74 9.37 -7.59
C GLN A 102 -14.05 9.33 -8.36
N LYS A 103 -15.08 8.66 -7.82
CA LYS A 103 -16.44 8.92 -8.29
C LYS A 103 -16.67 10.41 -8.01
N PRO A 104 -16.98 11.25 -9.02
CA PRO A 104 -17.41 12.60 -8.72
C PRO A 104 -18.59 12.48 -7.77
N PHE A 105 -18.46 13.02 -6.57
CA PHE A 105 -19.59 13.20 -5.67
C PHE A 105 -20.54 14.16 -6.40
N LEU A 106 -21.49 13.63 -7.16
CA LEU A 106 -22.71 14.37 -7.45
C LEU A 106 -23.51 14.36 -6.15
N GLU A 107 -23.07 15.19 -5.20
CA GLU A 107 -23.94 15.64 -4.12
C GLU A 107 -25.10 16.39 -4.76
N ASN A 108 -26.29 15.92 -4.44
CA ASN A 108 -27.58 16.42 -4.88
C ASN A 108 -27.68 17.95 -4.70
N VAL A 109 -27.43 18.73 -5.75
CA VAL A 109 -27.88 20.13 -5.81
C VAL A 109 -29.34 20.10 -6.28
N CYS A 110 -30.22 20.04 -5.29
CA CYS A 110 -31.64 20.40 -5.29
C CYS A 110 -32.28 20.67 -6.66
N ALA A 111 -32.94 19.65 -7.22
CA ALA A 111 -34.08 19.87 -8.10
C ALA A 111 -35.26 20.43 -7.26
N GLN A 112 -35.22 21.71 -6.89
CA GLN A 112 -36.44 22.43 -6.55
C GLN A 112 -37.18 22.74 -7.85
N LYS A 113 -37.89 21.75 -8.40
CA LYS A 113 -39.08 22.01 -9.21
C LYS A 113 -40.25 22.13 -8.25
N SER A 114 -40.56 23.35 -7.84
CA SER A 114 -41.89 23.67 -7.34
C SER A 114 -42.82 23.89 -8.56
N PRO A 115 -43.90 23.09 -8.70
CA PRO A 115 -44.89 23.26 -9.75
C PRO A 115 -45.84 24.43 -9.46
N ALA A 116 -46.21 25.10 -10.54
CA ALA A 116 -47.21 26.16 -10.70
C ALA A 116 -48.32 26.25 -9.64
N GLN A 117 -48.61 27.48 -9.19
CA GLN A 117 -49.91 27.86 -8.64
C GLN A 117 -50.30 29.30 -9.02
N TYR A 118 -51.33 29.38 -9.90
CA TYR A 118 -52.47 30.34 -9.95
C TYR A 118 -52.20 31.86 -10.07
N LYS A 119 -52.97 32.71 -10.76
CA LYS A 119 -54.16 32.65 -11.64
C LYS A 119 -54.43 34.11 -12.10
N LEU A 120 -55.11 34.25 -13.25
CA LEU A 120 -56.16 35.25 -13.57
C LEU A 120 -55.90 36.75 -13.27
N ALA A 121 -55.85 37.57 -14.32
CA ALA A 121 -56.91 38.52 -14.73
C ALA A 121 -56.36 39.44 -15.82
#